data_AF-A0A969F773-F1
#
_entry.id   AF-A0A969F773-F1
#
_cell.length_a   1.000
_cell.length_b   1.000
_cell.length_c   1.000
_cell.angle_alpha   90.00
_cell.angle_beta   90.00
_cell.angle_gamma   90.00
#
_symmetry.space_group_name_H-M   'P 1'
#
loop_
_entity.id
_entity.type
_entity.pdbx_description
1 polymer ?
#
loop_
_entity_poly.entity_id
_entity_poly.type
_entity_poly.pdbx_seq_one_letter_code
_entity_poly.pdbx_strand_id
1 'polypeptide(L)'
;NSAGNTVQISNTIVASNTTSSGFSGINRTGGTVTGDYVNLFNNTSSETFNTTIVGNPAFINLSIFNLHLAQGSPNINAGNSTIPQDIDQQARPNGPAVDIGADEFYANIPAFSWTPLFTEEFVDRGSSPSYDHLLVNENSTEADTYTFTCSNDRGWTVTCPLSQTLPVGQFTVVSTQINVPGSATRVTSSEQRSLPPPQWSPRRCNMRWSCVTLSAQSLRFSLRPATPSPIRPAKSSPLRTPSPTAAMRRTRCGCRLWATPLAGRN
;
A
#
# COMPACT_ATOMS: atom_id res chain seq x y z
N ASN A 1 5.66 41.24 4.78
CA ASN A 1 6.46 41.87 3.69
C ASN A 1 7.93 41.79 4.03
N SER A 2 8.61 40.73 3.60
CA SER A 2 10.08 40.64 3.64
C SER A 2 10.60 40.76 2.21
N ALA A 3 10.79 42.00 1.76
CA ALA A 3 11.58 42.26 0.56
C ALA A 3 13.02 41.85 0.86
N GLY A 4 13.44 40.69 0.36
CA GLY A 4 14.78 40.13 0.59
C GLY A 4 14.85 38.61 0.75
N ASN A 5 13.71 37.92 0.93
CA ASN A 5 13.73 36.46 1.07
C ASN A 5 13.66 35.79 -0.31
N THR A 6 14.62 34.89 -0.57
CA THR A 6 14.59 33.98 -1.72
C THR A 6 13.99 32.64 -1.28
N VAL A 7 12.99 32.16 -2.00
CA VAL A 7 12.47 30.79 -1.89
C VAL A 7 13.08 29.98 -3.03
N GLN A 8 13.72 28.86 -2.70
CA GLN A 8 14.22 27.91 -3.68
C GLN A 8 13.30 26.70 -3.74
N ILE A 9 12.83 26.36 -4.95
CA ILE A 9 11.99 25.19 -5.22
C ILE A 9 12.76 24.29 -6.17
N SER A 10 13.01 23.04 -5.79
CA SER A 10 13.68 22.10 -6.68
C SER A 10 13.08 20.71 -6.58
N ASN A 11 13.25 19.93 -7.64
CA ASN A 11 12.80 18.54 -7.67
C ASN A 11 11.33 18.38 -7.29
N THR A 12 10.48 19.28 -7.81
CA THR A 12 9.09 19.46 -7.38
C THR A 12 8.13 19.29 -8.56
N ILE A 13 7.02 18.60 -8.32
CA ILE A 13 5.90 18.52 -9.26
C ILE A 13 4.81 19.51 -8.81
N VAL A 14 4.38 20.37 -9.73
CA VAL A 14 3.24 21.26 -9.56
C VAL A 14 2.21 20.89 -10.63
N ALA A 15 1.15 20.19 -10.24
CA ALA A 15 0.21 19.56 -11.18
C ALA A 15 -1.23 20.07 -11.04
N SER A 16 -1.83 20.51 -12.15
CA SER A 16 -3.26 20.83 -12.31
C SER A 16 -3.89 21.75 -11.25
N ASN A 17 -3.20 22.79 -10.79
CA ASN A 17 -3.81 23.76 -9.86
C ASN A 17 -4.66 24.75 -10.65
N THR A 18 -5.89 25.01 -10.19
CA THR A 18 -6.83 25.90 -10.89
C THR A 18 -7.19 27.09 -10.03
N THR A 19 -7.30 28.26 -10.65
CA THR A 19 -7.92 29.48 -10.12
C THR A 19 -9.13 29.85 -10.98
N SER A 20 -9.86 30.89 -10.60
CA SER A 20 -10.97 31.43 -11.41
C SER A 20 -10.52 31.92 -12.80
N SER A 21 -9.23 32.16 -13.02
CA SER A 21 -8.65 32.60 -14.29
C SER A 21 -7.93 31.49 -15.08
N GLY A 22 -8.02 30.23 -14.65
CA GLY A 22 -7.40 29.08 -15.32
C GLY A 22 -6.33 28.38 -14.49
N PHE A 23 -5.40 27.67 -15.14
CA PHE A 23 -4.35 26.93 -14.44
C PHE A 23 -3.28 27.86 -13.88
N SER A 24 -2.97 27.74 -12.59
CA SER A 24 -2.01 28.60 -11.91
C SER A 24 -1.46 27.89 -10.67
N GLY A 25 -0.16 27.56 -10.72
CA GLY A 25 0.52 26.78 -9.69
C GLY A 25 1.33 27.65 -8.74
N ILE A 26 2.42 28.23 -9.26
CA ILE A 26 3.32 29.08 -8.47
C ILE A 26 3.07 30.55 -8.82
N ASN A 27 2.62 31.32 -7.84
CA ASN A 27 2.38 32.76 -7.96
C ASN A 27 3.18 33.51 -6.89
N ARG A 28 3.91 34.53 -7.31
CA ARG A 28 4.68 35.39 -6.41
C ARG A 28 4.10 36.79 -6.37
N THR A 29 3.80 37.29 -5.16
CA THR A 29 3.36 38.69 -4.91
C THR A 29 4.47 39.57 -4.33
N GLY A 30 5.61 38.98 -3.92
CA GLY A 30 6.80 39.67 -3.42
C GLY A 30 7.95 38.69 -3.17
N GLY A 31 9.17 39.19 -2.93
CA GLY A 31 10.38 38.37 -2.76
C GLY A 31 10.95 37.84 -4.09
N THR A 32 11.82 36.83 -4.04
CA THR A 32 12.36 36.13 -5.22
C THR A 32 12.07 34.65 -5.08
N VAL A 33 11.60 34.00 -6.16
CA VAL A 33 11.47 32.54 -6.22
C VAL A 33 12.43 32.04 -7.30
N THR A 34 13.29 31.10 -6.95
CA THR A 34 14.21 30.44 -7.88
C THR A 34 14.01 28.93 -7.79
N GLY A 35 14.53 28.19 -8.77
CA GLY A 35 14.40 26.75 -8.75
C GLY A 35 14.97 26.04 -9.97
N ASP A 36 15.03 24.72 -9.86
CA ASP A 36 15.55 23.81 -10.90
C ASP A 36 14.83 22.46 -10.82
N TYR A 37 14.71 21.75 -11.93
CA TYR A 37 14.05 20.43 -12.01
C TYR A 37 12.61 20.48 -11.47
N VAL A 38 11.78 21.34 -12.08
CA VAL A 38 10.37 21.52 -11.72
C VAL A 38 9.48 21.04 -12.85
N ASN A 39 8.49 20.20 -12.53
CA ASN A 39 7.45 19.84 -13.49
C ASN A 39 6.21 20.71 -13.29
N LEU A 40 5.83 21.50 -14.30
CA LEU A 40 4.67 22.40 -14.30
C LEU A 40 3.50 21.84 -15.12
N PHE A 41 3.11 20.59 -14.87
CA PHE A 41 2.03 19.94 -15.60
C PHE A 41 0.67 20.63 -15.38
N ASN A 42 0.01 21.05 -16.47
CA ASN A 42 -1.25 21.79 -16.42
C ASN A 42 -1.21 22.94 -15.41
N ASN A 43 -0.10 23.68 -15.38
CA ASN A 43 0.07 24.86 -14.54
C ASN A 43 0.81 25.96 -15.30
N THR A 44 0.50 27.19 -14.93
CA THR A 44 1.34 28.34 -15.25
C THR A 44 2.09 28.78 -13.99
N SER A 45 3.23 29.45 -14.20
CA SER A 45 4.05 30.04 -13.15
C SER A 45 4.43 31.46 -13.56
N SER A 46 4.41 32.41 -12.62
CA SER A 46 4.98 33.75 -12.84
C SER A 46 6.52 33.76 -12.83
N GLU A 47 7.11 32.65 -12.41
CA GLU A 47 8.54 32.48 -12.19
C GLU A 47 9.15 31.60 -13.27
N THR A 48 10.41 31.88 -13.59
CA THR A 48 11.21 31.04 -14.49
C THR A 48 12.09 30.11 -13.67
N PHE A 49 12.01 28.81 -13.95
CA PHE A 49 12.85 27.79 -13.35
C PHE A 49 13.85 27.25 -14.36
N ASN A 50 14.98 26.78 -13.86
CA ASN A 50 15.90 25.97 -14.65
C ASN A 50 15.31 24.56 -14.85
N THR A 51 15.69 23.89 -15.94
CA THR A 51 15.29 22.50 -16.27
C THR A 51 13.81 22.20 -15.98
N THR A 52 12.92 22.96 -16.63
CA THR A 52 11.48 22.79 -16.45
C THR A 52 10.94 21.68 -17.35
N ILE A 53 10.12 20.80 -16.79
CA ILE A 53 9.36 19.80 -17.53
C ILE A 53 7.90 20.23 -17.59
N VAL A 54 7.26 20.04 -18.74
CA VAL A 54 5.81 20.22 -18.90
C VAL A 54 5.25 18.93 -19.47
N GLY A 55 4.97 17.98 -18.60
CA GLY A 55 4.51 16.65 -19.00
C GLY A 55 3.73 15.97 -17.87
N ASN A 56 2.73 15.17 -18.24
CA ASN A 56 1.89 14.45 -17.28
C ASN A 56 2.76 13.63 -16.33
N PRO A 57 2.71 13.87 -15.01
CA PRO A 57 3.49 13.09 -14.06
C PRO A 57 3.18 11.61 -14.03
N ALA A 58 2.07 11.19 -14.66
CA ALA A 58 1.64 9.81 -14.71
C ALA A 58 1.57 9.19 -13.31
N PHE A 59 0.92 9.88 -12.37
CA PHE A 59 0.67 9.31 -11.05
C PHE A 59 -0.18 8.04 -11.16
N ILE A 60 0.14 7.03 -10.35
CA ILE A 60 -0.55 5.73 -10.39
C ILE A 60 -2.07 5.89 -10.20
N ASN A 61 -2.51 6.62 -9.17
CA ASN A 61 -3.93 6.90 -8.98
C ASN A 61 -4.18 8.17 -8.14
N LEU A 62 -4.51 9.27 -8.82
CA LEU A 62 -4.83 10.55 -8.18
C LEU A 62 -6.09 10.52 -7.31
N SER A 63 -7.10 9.70 -7.64
CA SER A 63 -8.40 9.73 -6.94
C SER A 63 -8.33 9.25 -5.50
N ILE A 64 -7.31 8.47 -5.17
CA ILE A 64 -7.03 7.95 -3.82
C ILE A 64 -5.71 8.50 -3.26
N PHE A 65 -5.15 9.55 -3.86
CA PHE A 65 -3.85 10.14 -3.47
C PHE A 65 -2.66 9.16 -3.54
N ASN A 66 -2.71 8.17 -4.42
CA ASN A 66 -1.52 7.41 -4.79
C ASN A 66 -0.69 8.24 -5.79
N LEU A 67 0.22 9.03 -5.23
CA LEU A 67 1.09 9.97 -5.96
C LEU A 67 2.43 9.36 -6.37
N HIS A 68 2.58 8.03 -6.31
CA HIS A 68 3.74 7.36 -6.89
C HIS A 68 3.75 7.54 -8.41
N LEU A 69 4.94 7.54 -9.00
CA LEU A 69 5.09 7.64 -10.45
C LEU A 69 4.79 6.29 -11.12
N ALA A 70 4.01 6.30 -12.20
CA ALA A 70 3.83 5.14 -13.07
C ALA A 70 4.92 5.07 -14.14
N GLN A 71 5.09 3.89 -14.74
CA GLN A 71 6.02 3.69 -15.84
C GLN A 71 5.77 4.68 -16.98
N GLY A 72 6.86 5.27 -17.49
CA GLY A 72 6.80 6.24 -18.59
C GLY A 72 6.55 7.68 -18.15
N SER A 73 6.47 7.95 -16.84
CA SER A 73 6.46 9.32 -16.33
C SER A 73 7.70 10.09 -16.82
N PRO A 74 7.54 11.35 -17.29
CA PRO A 74 8.66 12.21 -17.67
C PRO A 74 9.47 12.69 -16.46
N ASN A 75 9.02 12.42 -15.23
CA ASN A 75 9.74 12.77 -14.01
C ASN A 75 10.79 11.73 -13.61
N ILE A 76 10.75 10.54 -14.23
CA ILE A 76 11.66 9.45 -13.93
C ILE A 76 13.07 9.79 -14.42
N ASN A 77 14.07 9.69 -13.55
CA ASN A 77 15.47 10.04 -13.75
C ASN A 77 15.66 11.47 -14.29
N ALA A 78 14.79 12.39 -13.91
CA ALA A 78 14.75 13.74 -14.47
C ALA A 78 15.14 14.82 -13.47
N GLY A 79 15.48 14.44 -12.24
CA GLY A 79 15.74 15.34 -11.14
C GLY A 79 17.19 15.45 -10.71
N ASN A 80 17.42 16.26 -9.69
CA ASN A 80 18.69 16.36 -8.98
C ASN A 80 18.41 16.65 -7.51
N SER A 81 18.87 15.77 -6.62
CA SER A 81 18.66 15.88 -5.18
C SER A 81 19.78 15.18 -4.44
N THR A 82 20.13 15.70 -3.27
CA THR A 82 21.07 15.09 -2.32
C THR A 82 20.37 14.35 -1.18
N ILE A 83 19.02 14.34 -1.17
CA ILE A 83 18.23 13.65 -0.16
C ILE A 83 18.33 12.13 -0.42
N PRO A 84 18.78 11.33 0.55
CA PRO A 84 19.13 9.92 0.32
C PRO A 84 17.93 8.97 0.25
N GLN A 85 16.75 9.42 0.70
CA GLN A 85 15.54 8.61 0.78
C GLN A 85 14.30 9.37 0.31
N ASP A 86 13.34 8.65 -0.25
CA ASP A 86 12.03 9.18 -0.64
C ASP A 86 11.01 9.08 0.51
N ILE A 87 9.74 9.38 0.21
CA ILE A 87 8.64 9.39 1.18
C ILE A 87 8.33 8.00 1.74
N ASP A 88 8.73 6.93 1.05
CA ASP A 88 8.53 5.53 1.44
C ASP A 88 9.80 4.91 2.04
N GLN A 89 10.81 5.74 2.34
CA GLN A 89 12.12 5.36 2.89
C GLN A 89 12.93 4.46 1.95
N GLN A 90 12.61 4.47 0.66
CA GLN A 90 13.39 3.76 -0.35
C GLN A 90 14.58 4.64 -0.77
N ALA A 91 15.62 4.01 -1.34
CA ALA A 91 16.86 4.69 -1.67
C ALA A 91 16.68 5.67 -2.84
N ARG A 92 17.39 6.80 -2.79
CA ARG A 92 17.49 7.77 -3.89
C ARG A 92 18.95 8.03 -4.28
N PRO A 93 19.29 8.04 -5.57
CA PRO A 93 18.43 7.70 -6.71
C PRO A 93 18.16 6.20 -6.85
N ASN A 94 17.03 5.85 -7.47
CA ASN A 94 16.77 4.50 -7.99
C ASN A 94 16.90 4.46 -9.51
N GLY A 95 18.14 4.55 -10.00
CA GLY A 95 18.43 4.62 -11.42
C GLY A 95 19.60 5.57 -11.72
N PRO A 96 19.73 6.02 -13.00
CA PRO A 96 20.72 7.00 -13.40
C PRO A 96 20.67 8.36 -12.67
N ALA A 97 19.48 8.80 -12.24
CA ALA A 97 19.29 10.08 -11.54
C ALA A 97 18.08 9.97 -10.60
N VAL A 98 17.87 10.97 -9.74
CA VAL A 98 16.66 11.01 -8.90
C VAL A 98 15.46 11.37 -9.76
N ASP A 99 14.28 10.99 -9.32
CA ASP A 99 13.03 11.39 -9.93
C ASP A 99 12.60 12.76 -9.42
N ILE A 100 11.95 13.57 -10.27
CA ILE A 100 11.32 14.81 -9.84
C ILE A 100 10.10 14.45 -8.98
N GLY A 101 10.02 14.99 -7.78
CA GLY A 101 8.95 14.70 -6.82
C GLY A 101 9.47 14.13 -5.49
N ALA A 102 8.52 13.65 -4.70
CA ALA A 102 8.75 13.10 -3.36
C ALA A 102 9.04 11.59 -3.36
N ASP A 103 8.75 10.91 -4.47
CA ASP A 103 8.81 9.46 -4.65
C ASP A 103 9.78 9.09 -5.78
N GLU A 104 10.48 7.96 -5.67
CA GLU A 104 11.23 7.35 -6.78
C GLU A 104 10.44 6.23 -7.42
N PHE A 105 10.50 6.14 -8.74
CA PHE A 105 9.92 5.03 -9.47
C PHE A 105 10.73 3.75 -9.26
N TYR A 106 10.09 2.76 -8.65
CA TYR A 106 10.58 1.40 -8.58
C TYR A 106 9.85 0.49 -9.56
N ALA A 107 10.55 0.07 -10.61
CA ALA A 107 10.03 -0.90 -11.55
C ALA A 107 9.89 -2.28 -10.89
N ASN A 108 8.77 -2.95 -11.14
CA ASN A 108 8.53 -4.35 -10.79
C ASN A 108 8.63 -4.67 -9.30
N ILE A 109 8.33 -3.71 -8.43
CA ILE A 109 8.03 -4.01 -7.04
C ILE A 109 6.52 -4.20 -6.94
N PRO A 110 6.02 -5.44 -6.72
CA PRO A 110 4.61 -5.64 -6.45
C PRO A 110 4.26 -4.86 -5.18
N ALA A 111 3.40 -3.87 -5.33
CA ALA A 111 2.91 -3.04 -4.25
C ALA A 111 1.38 -3.12 -4.24
N PHE A 112 0.80 -3.12 -3.05
CA PHE A 112 -0.64 -3.10 -2.89
C PHE A 112 -0.99 -2.46 -1.56
N SER A 113 -2.13 -1.79 -1.51
CA SER A 113 -2.77 -1.40 -0.26
C SER A 113 -4.03 -2.21 -0.01
N TRP A 114 -4.29 -2.45 1.26
CA TRP A 114 -5.42 -3.21 1.76
C TRP A 114 -6.09 -2.44 2.89
N THR A 115 -7.28 -1.91 2.63
CA THR A 115 -8.01 -1.09 3.59
C THR A 115 -9.34 -1.74 3.96
N PRO A 116 -9.52 -2.17 5.22
CA PRO A 116 -10.83 -2.63 5.69
C PRO A 116 -11.86 -1.49 5.60
N LEU A 117 -13.04 -1.76 5.03
CA LEU A 117 -14.14 -0.79 5.03
C LEU A 117 -14.88 -0.72 6.37
N PHE A 118 -14.65 -1.72 7.22
CA PHE A 118 -15.15 -1.78 8.59
C PHE A 118 -14.01 -2.19 9.52
N THR A 119 -13.89 -1.50 10.66
CA THR A 119 -12.90 -1.81 11.69
C THR A 119 -13.51 -2.50 12.89
N GLU A 120 -14.83 -2.36 13.10
CA GLU A 120 -15.59 -2.99 14.17
C GLU A 120 -17.03 -3.28 13.73
N GLU A 121 -17.54 -4.47 14.03
CA GLU A 121 -18.94 -4.83 13.81
C GLU A 121 -19.44 -5.80 14.88
N PHE A 122 -20.73 -5.71 15.18
CA PHE A 122 -21.44 -6.60 16.08
C PHE A 122 -22.21 -7.64 15.29
N VAL A 123 -21.93 -8.92 15.56
CA VAL A 123 -22.51 -10.02 14.80
C VAL A 123 -23.13 -11.06 15.71
N ASP A 124 -24.26 -11.59 15.28
CA ASP A 124 -24.99 -12.60 16.01
C ASP A 124 -24.30 -13.97 15.93
N ARG A 125 -24.50 -14.80 16.95
CA ARG A 125 -24.01 -16.18 16.93
C ARG A 125 -24.79 -16.99 15.89
N GLY A 126 -24.11 -17.88 15.18
CA GLY A 126 -24.69 -18.65 14.08
C GLY A 126 -24.89 -17.84 12.80
N SER A 127 -24.44 -16.58 12.76
CA SER A 127 -24.49 -15.75 11.55
C SER A 127 -23.23 -15.91 10.70
N SER A 128 -23.28 -15.41 9.46
CA SER A 128 -22.14 -15.40 8.53
C SER A 128 -21.95 -14.01 7.92
N PRO A 129 -21.50 -13.01 8.71
CA PRO A 129 -21.24 -11.64 8.25
C PRO A 129 -20.17 -11.59 7.15
N SER A 130 -20.33 -10.61 6.26
CA SER A 130 -19.37 -10.28 5.20
C SER A 130 -18.67 -8.97 5.53
N TYR A 131 -17.35 -8.95 5.33
CA TYR A 131 -16.50 -7.79 5.54
C TYR A 131 -15.82 -7.42 4.23
N ASP A 132 -16.09 -6.20 3.78
CA ASP A 132 -15.50 -5.63 2.58
C ASP A 132 -14.16 -4.97 2.87
N HIS A 133 -13.24 -5.14 1.94
CA HIS A 133 -11.92 -4.53 1.95
C HIS A 133 -11.66 -3.90 0.59
N LEU A 134 -11.07 -2.71 0.58
CA LEU A 134 -10.56 -2.07 -0.61
C LEU A 134 -9.15 -2.61 -0.88
N LEU A 135 -8.99 -3.30 -2.01
CA LEU A 135 -7.70 -3.74 -2.54
C LEU A 135 -7.31 -2.82 -3.68
N VAL A 136 -6.10 -2.26 -3.61
CA VAL A 136 -5.52 -1.42 -4.68
C VAL A 136 -4.26 -2.09 -5.19
N ASN A 137 -4.10 -2.19 -6.51
CA ASN A 137 -2.82 -2.50 -7.12
C ASN A 137 -1.98 -1.23 -7.24
N GLU A 138 -0.90 -1.17 -6.47
CA GLU A 138 0.04 -0.05 -6.44
C GLU A 138 1.31 -0.35 -7.22
N ASN A 139 1.40 -1.51 -7.89
CA ASN A 139 2.47 -1.79 -8.84
C ASN A 139 2.47 -0.71 -9.92
N SER A 140 3.67 -0.26 -10.28
CA SER A 140 3.92 0.85 -11.20
C SER A 140 4.07 0.41 -12.66
N THR A 141 4.25 -0.90 -12.92
CA THR A 141 4.56 -1.43 -14.26
C THR A 141 3.57 -2.45 -14.79
N GLU A 142 3.00 -3.33 -13.95
CA GLU A 142 2.20 -4.46 -14.42
C GLU A 142 0.90 -4.69 -13.63
N ALA A 143 -0.03 -5.39 -14.29
CA ALA A 143 -1.22 -5.90 -13.63
C ALA A 143 -0.84 -7.05 -12.70
N ASP A 144 -1.32 -7.01 -11.46
CA ASP A 144 -1.04 -8.04 -10.46
C ASP A 144 -2.25 -8.95 -10.26
N THR A 145 -1.97 -10.23 -10.00
CA THR A 145 -2.99 -11.20 -9.56
C THR A 145 -2.81 -11.52 -8.09
N TYR A 146 -3.86 -11.23 -7.31
CA TYR A 146 -3.95 -11.42 -5.87
C TYR A 146 -4.65 -12.73 -5.54
N THR A 147 -4.00 -13.54 -4.71
CA THR A 147 -4.54 -14.78 -4.16
C THR A 147 -4.72 -14.62 -2.66
N PHE A 148 -5.84 -15.11 -2.12
CA PHE A 148 -6.22 -14.87 -0.73
C PHE A 148 -6.10 -16.15 0.09
N THR A 149 -5.43 -16.04 1.23
CA THR A 149 -5.48 -17.03 2.32
C THR A 149 -5.98 -16.32 3.56
N CYS A 150 -7.03 -16.86 4.19
CA CYS A 150 -7.73 -16.21 5.29
C CYS A 150 -7.73 -17.14 6.49
N SER A 151 -7.48 -16.58 7.66
CA SER A 151 -7.47 -17.29 8.93
C SER A 151 -7.82 -16.31 10.03
N ASN A 152 -8.52 -16.73 11.09
CA ASN A 152 -8.77 -15.89 12.26
C ASN A 152 -8.27 -16.57 13.53
N ASP A 153 -7.92 -15.77 14.54
CA ASP A 153 -7.40 -16.24 15.82
C ASP A 153 -8.41 -17.03 16.66
N ARG A 154 -9.70 -17.01 16.29
CA ARG A 154 -10.75 -17.77 16.98
C ARG A 154 -10.94 -19.19 16.41
N GLY A 155 -10.22 -19.53 15.35
CA GLY A 155 -10.37 -20.81 14.65
C GLY A 155 -11.73 -20.98 13.95
N TRP A 156 -12.48 -19.90 13.74
CA TRP A 156 -13.74 -19.96 13.02
C TRP A 156 -13.49 -20.18 11.52
N THR A 157 -14.46 -20.74 10.81
CA THR A 157 -14.35 -20.90 9.36
C THR A 157 -14.46 -19.54 8.67
N VAL A 158 -13.54 -19.27 7.74
CA VAL A 158 -13.54 -18.04 6.93
C VAL A 158 -13.61 -18.44 5.46
N THR A 159 -14.55 -17.86 4.73
CA THR A 159 -14.61 -17.95 3.26
C THR A 159 -13.76 -16.84 2.68
N CYS A 160 -12.69 -17.21 1.96
CA CYS A 160 -11.85 -16.26 1.26
C CYS A 160 -12.52 -15.73 -0.02
N PRO A 161 -12.17 -14.50 -0.44
CA PRO A 161 -12.49 -14.01 -1.77
C PRO A 161 -11.85 -14.89 -2.84
N LEU A 162 -12.44 -14.87 -4.04
CA LEU A 162 -11.79 -15.36 -5.25
C LEU A 162 -10.61 -14.47 -5.62
N SER A 163 -9.63 -15.05 -6.31
CA SER A 163 -8.49 -14.30 -6.85
C SER A 163 -8.94 -13.11 -7.69
N GLN A 164 -8.22 -11.99 -7.57
CA GLN A 164 -8.47 -10.76 -8.30
C GLN A 164 -7.26 -10.43 -9.18
N THR A 165 -7.49 -10.03 -10.41
CA THR A 165 -6.45 -9.45 -11.27
C THR A 165 -6.76 -7.98 -11.49
N LEU A 166 -5.85 -7.09 -11.10
CA LEU A 166 -6.05 -5.66 -11.19
C LEU A 166 -4.97 -5.02 -12.06
N PRO A 167 -5.33 -4.20 -13.06
CA PRO A 167 -4.37 -3.35 -13.74
C PRO A 167 -3.66 -2.38 -12.77
N VAL A 168 -2.53 -1.82 -13.22
CA VAL A 168 -1.78 -0.77 -12.49
C VAL A 168 -2.72 0.34 -12.03
N GLY A 169 -2.64 0.69 -10.74
CA GLY A 169 -3.41 1.77 -10.12
C GLY A 169 -4.90 1.51 -9.95
N GLN A 170 -5.42 0.36 -10.39
CA GLN A 170 -6.82 0.01 -10.22
C GLN A 170 -7.09 -0.56 -8.84
N PHE A 171 -8.35 -0.44 -8.42
CA PHE A 171 -8.83 -0.98 -7.16
C PHE A 171 -10.07 -1.84 -7.36
N THR A 172 -10.33 -2.73 -6.42
CA THR A 172 -11.61 -3.45 -6.31
C THR A 172 -11.99 -3.62 -4.85
N VAL A 173 -13.28 -3.79 -4.58
CA VAL A 173 -13.75 -4.26 -3.29
C VAL A 173 -13.73 -5.79 -3.30
N VAL A 174 -13.19 -6.37 -2.23
CA VAL A 174 -13.23 -7.81 -2.00
C VAL A 174 -13.89 -8.12 -0.67
N SER A 175 -14.75 -9.14 -0.66
CA SER A 175 -15.54 -9.51 0.52
C SER A 175 -15.03 -10.81 1.13
N THR A 176 -14.74 -10.78 2.42
CA THR A 176 -14.45 -11.97 3.23
C THR A 176 -15.67 -12.32 4.07
N GLN A 177 -16.03 -13.60 4.20
CA GLN A 177 -17.14 -14.02 5.05
C GLN A 177 -16.62 -14.81 6.25
N ILE A 178 -17.11 -14.51 7.45
CA ILE A 178 -16.74 -15.25 8.67
C ILE A 178 -17.97 -16.02 9.14
N ASN A 179 -17.86 -17.34 9.30
CA ASN A 179 -18.92 -18.15 9.89
C ASN A 179 -18.78 -18.17 11.42
N VAL A 180 -19.66 -17.45 12.12
CA VAL A 180 -19.65 -17.34 13.58
C VAL A 180 -20.38 -18.54 14.18
N PRO A 181 -19.72 -19.45 14.91
CA PRO A 181 -20.39 -20.62 15.48
C PRO A 181 -21.51 -20.22 16.45
N GLY A 182 -22.62 -20.97 16.46
CA GLY A 182 -23.68 -20.79 17.45
C GLY A 182 -23.19 -20.92 18.91
N SER A 183 -22.11 -21.68 19.10
CA SER A 183 -21.41 -21.89 20.37
C SER A 183 -20.40 -20.80 20.72
N ALA A 184 -20.25 -19.75 19.91
CA ALA A 184 -19.27 -18.70 20.16
C ALA A 184 -19.48 -18.05 21.54
N THR A 185 -18.38 -17.93 22.30
CA THR A 185 -18.39 -17.32 23.62
C THR A 185 -18.79 -15.86 23.52
N ARG A 186 -19.79 -15.46 24.31
CA ARG A 186 -20.19 -14.07 24.40
C ARG A 186 -19.04 -13.26 24.97
N VAL A 187 -18.59 -12.26 24.22
CA VAL A 187 -17.73 -11.21 24.78
C VAL A 187 -18.67 -10.18 25.39
N THR A 188 -18.89 -10.25 26.70
CA THR A 188 -19.51 -9.15 27.42
C THR A 188 -18.51 -8.02 27.52
N SER A 189 -18.79 -6.87 26.92
CA SER A 189 -18.09 -5.63 27.21
C SER A 189 -18.33 -5.26 28.68
N SER A 190 -17.53 -5.75 29.61
CA SER A 190 -17.54 -5.30 31.01
C SER A 190 -16.98 -3.89 31.18
N GLU A 191 -16.62 -3.22 30.09
CA GLU A 191 -16.21 -1.82 30.03
C GLU A 191 -17.30 -0.92 29.40
N GLN A 192 -18.56 -1.23 29.63
CA GLN A 192 -19.59 -0.19 29.65
C GLN A 192 -19.73 0.26 31.10
N ARG A 193 -18.99 1.30 31.50
CA ARG A 193 -19.40 2.09 32.68
C ARG A 193 -20.81 2.59 32.42
N SER A 194 -21.71 2.13 33.27
CA SER A 194 -23.13 2.41 33.30
C SER A 194 -23.43 3.92 33.37
N LEU A 195 -24.15 4.44 32.39
CA LEU A 195 -25.21 5.42 32.66
C LEU A 195 -26.53 4.63 32.76
N PRO A 196 -27.45 4.98 33.67
CA PRO A 196 -28.64 4.18 33.94
C PRO A 196 -29.68 4.28 32.82
N PRO A 197 -30.50 3.23 32.57
CA PRO A 197 -31.39 3.13 31.41
C PRO A 197 -32.82 3.64 31.72
N PRO A 198 -33.72 3.72 30.71
CA PRO A 198 -34.56 2.54 30.51
C PRO A 198 -34.80 2.10 29.05
N GLN A 199 -34.65 0.78 28.89
CA GLN A 199 -35.45 -0.16 28.11
C GLN A 199 -35.25 -0.33 26.58
N TRP A 200 -35.20 -1.64 26.24
CA TRP A 200 -35.22 -2.35 24.94
C TRP A 200 -33.88 -2.67 24.23
N SER A 201 -33.66 -3.99 24.07
CA SER A 201 -32.48 -4.71 23.53
C SER A 201 -32.59 -4.98 22.02
N PRO A 202 -31.53 -5.36 21.26
CA PRO A 202 -30.78 -6.62 21.42
C PRO A 202 -29.25 -6.47 21.53
N ARG A 203 -28.61 -7.57 21.94
CA ARG A 203 -27.31 -7.65 22.60
C ARG A 203 -26.16 -7.87 21.60
N ARG A 204 -25.05 -7.19 21.87
CA ARG A 204 -23.89 -6.99 20.99
C ARG A 204 -22.64 -7.72 21.53
N CYS A 205 -21.79 -8.28 20.64
CA CYS A 205 -20.46 -8.84 20.92
C CYS A 205 -19.35 -8.10 20.15
N ASN A 206 -18.36 -7.51 20.86
CA ASN A 206 -17.28 -6.70 20.27
C ASN A 206 -16.23 -7.55 19.51
N MET A 207 -15.80 -7.06 18.34
CA MET A 207 -14.51 -7.39 17.72
C MET A 207 -13.77 -6.10 17.33
N ARG A 208 -12.47 -6.05 17.63
CA ARG A 208 -11.55 -4.95 17.30
C ARG A 208 -10.43 -5.44 16.39
N TRP A 209 -10.07 -4.61 15.43
CA TRP A 209 -8.99 -4.81 14.47
C TRP A 209 -7.97 -3.68 14.60
N SER A 210 -6.69 -3.99 14.80
CA SER A 210 -5.62 -2.97 14.87
C SER A 210 -4.32 -3.48 14.25
N CYS A 211 -3.71 -2.66 13.39
CA CYS A 211 -2.32 -2.79 12.99
C CYS A 211 -1.40 -2.29 14.13
N VAL A 212 -0.71 -3.24 14.78
CA VAL A 212 0.51 -3.14 15.62
C VAL A 212 0.58 -1.93 16.58
N THR A 213 0.32 -2.02 17.90
CA THR A 213 0.92 -2.94 18.90
C THR A 213 -0.08 -3.32 20.03
N LEU A 214 -0.19 -4.62 20.32
CA LEU A 214 -0.75 -5.32 21.51
C LEU A 214 -2.25 -5.15 21.87
N SER A 215 -2.98 -6.27 21.67
CA SER A 215 -4.31 -6.65 22.19
C SER A 215 -5.57 -6.24 21.38
N ALA A 216 -5.68 -6.71 20.13
CA ALA A 216 -6.94 -6.92 19.40
C ALA A 216 -6.72 -7.88 18.20
N GLN A 217 -7.78 -8.48 17.65
CA GLN A 217 -7.78 -9.72 16.83
C GLN A 217 -7.00 -9.56 15.50
N SER A 218 -6.25 -10.60 15.08
CA SER A 218 -5.50 -10.64 13.83
C SER A 218 -6.01 -11.75 12.89
N LEU A 219 -6.83 -11.39 11.90
CA LEU A 219 -6.92 -12.09 10.61
C LEU A 219 -5.57 -11.88 9.99
N ARG A 220 -4.88 -12.98 9.75
CA ARG A 220 -3.64 -12.96 8.99
C ARG A 220 -4.02 -13.21 7.55
N PHE A 221 -3.82 -12.19 6.73
CA PHE A 221 -3.82 -12.31 5.29
C PHE A 221 -2.38 -12.52 4.85
N SER A 222 -2.13 -13.61 4.12
CA SER A 222 -0.90 -13.73 3.34
C SER A 222 -1.28 -13.54 1.89
N LEU A 223 -0.90 -12.38 1.36
CA LEU A 223 -1.01 -12.06 -0.06
C LEU A 223 0.33 -12.39 -0.69
N ARG A 224 0.30 -13.11 -1.81
CA ARG A 224 1.45 -13.29 -2.67
C ARG A 224 1.07 -12.80 -4.06
N PRO A 225 1.80 -11.83 -4.63
CA PRO A 225 1.75 -11.58 -6.06
C PRO A 225 2.08 -12.89 -6.75
N ALA A 226 1.24 -13.34 -7.68
CA ALA A 226 1.61 -14.44 -8.55
C ALA A 226 2.79 -13.95 -9.40
N THR A 227 3.97 -14.54 -9.24
CA THR A 227 5.08 -14.26 -10.14
C THR A 227 4.67 -14.71 -11.55
N PRO A 228 4.83 -13.88 -12.59
CA PRO A 228 4.62 -14.34 -13.96
C PRO A 228 5.56 -15.53 -14.20
N SER A 229 4.98 -16.67 -14.57
CA SER A 229 5.76 -17.87 -14.87
C SER A 229 6.70 -17.56 -16.04
N PRO A 230 8.03 -17.72 -15.89
CA PRO A 230 8.90 -17.66 -17.04
C PRO A 230 8.59 -18.86 -17.93
N ILE A 231 8.12 -18.60 -19.15
CA ILE A 231 8.05 -19.62 -20.20
C ILE A 231 9.49 -20.08 -20.46
N ARG A 232 9.90 -21.21 -19.85
CA ARG A 232 11.18 -21.87 -20.15
C ARG A 232 10.92 -23.18 -20.90
N PRO A 233 11.67 -23.45 -21.99
CA PRO A 233 11.56 -24.69 -22.74
C PRO A 233 12.16 -25.86 -21.94
N ALA A 234 11.54 -27.03 -22.12
CA ALA A 234 11.86 -28.27 -21.43
C ALA A 234 13.33 -28.70 -21.61
N LYS A 235 13.98 -29.04 -20.48
CA LYS A 235 15.18 -29.90 -20.46
C LYS A 235 15.03 -30.97 -19.39
N SER A 236 15.29 -32.19 -19.82
CA SER A 236 15.19 -33.46 -19.11
C SER A 236 16.17 -33.60 -17.94
N SER A 237 15.67 -34.06 -16.79
CA SER A 237 16.44 -34.50 -15.61
C SER A 237 17.04 -35.91 -15.79
N PRO A 238 17.95 -36.29 -14.88
CA PRO A 238 17.89 -37.65 -14.33
C PRO A 238 17.82 -37.71 -12.79
N LEU A 239 17.20 -38.80 -12.34
CA LEU A 239 16.83 -39.21 -10.99
C LEU A 239 17.98 -39.28 -9.97
N ARG A 240 17.67 -39.00 -8.69
CA ARG A 240 18.32 -39.63 -7.54
C ARG A 240 17.34 -39.81 -6.36
N THR A 241 17.36 -41.00 -5.76
CA THR A 241 16.50 -41.49 -4.66
C THR A 241 17.07 -41.20 -3.26
N PRO A 242 16.27 -41.37 -2.18
CA PRO A 242 16.47 -40.71 -0.88
C PRO A 242 17.01 -41.63 0.23
N SER A 243 17.40 -41.06 1.38
CA SER A 243 17.43 -41.77 2.67
C SER A 243 17.31 -40.81 3.87
N PRO A 244 16.81 -41.25 5.05
CA PRO A 244 16.18 -40.39 6.06
C PRO A 244 16.99 -40.24 7.36
N THR A 245 16.82 -39.12 8.07
CA THR A 245 17.05 -39.08 9.52
C THR A 245 16.13 -38.06 10.19
N ALA A 246 15.37 -38.54 11.18
CA ALA A 246 14.52 -37.74 12.06
C ALA A 246 15.33 -37.10 13.20
N ALA A 247 14.95 -35.90 13.62
CA ALA A 247 15.19 -35.41 14.98
C ALA A 247 14.11 -34.42 15.42
N MET A 248 13.48 -34.77 16.52
CA MET A 248 12.41 -34.07 17.22
C MET A 248 13.03 -33.26 18.37
N ARG A 249 12.73 -31.95 18.52
CA ARG A 249 12.60 -31.28 19.84
C ARG A 249 12.17 -29.81 19.80
N ARG A 250 11.06 -29.58 20.52
CA ARG A 250 10.69 -28.47 21.43
C ARG A 250 10.64 -27.02 20.90
N THR A 251 9.39 -26.61 20.75
CA THR A 251 8.83 -25.28 20.50
C THR A 251 9.17 -24.27 21.61
N ARG A 252 9.75 -23.13 21.21
CA ARG A 252 9.61 -21.83 21.88
C ARG A 252 9.08 -20.85 20.84
N CYS A 253 7.89 -20.30 21.05
CA CYS A 253 7.31 -19.31 20.15
C CYS A 253 7.90 -17.93 20.45
N GLY A 254 8.81 -17.47 19.59
CA GLY A 254 9.17 -16.07 19.42
C GLY A 254 9.18 -15.77 17.92
N CYS A 255 8.42 -14.77 17.47
CA CYS A 255 8.42 -14.37 16.07
C CYS A 255 9.71 -13.61 15.74
N ARG A 256 10.60 -14.23 14.95
CA ARG A 256 11.61 -13.56 14.13
C ARG A 256 11.18 -13.65 12.67
N LEU A 257 11.23 -12.53 11.96
CA LEU A 257 11.24 -12.50 10.50
C LEU A 257 12.64 -12.92 10.04
N TRP A 258 12.76 -13.98 9.25
CA TRP A 258 13.98 -14.28 8.49
C TRP A 258 13.64 -14.25 7.01
N ALA A 259 14.35 -13.44 6.24
CA ALA A 259 14.50 -13.59 4.82
C ALA A 259 15.96 -13.99 4.56
N THR A 260 16.19 -15.23 4.12
CA THR A 260 17.49 -15.69 3.65
C THR A 260 17.48 -15.75 2.13
N PRO A 261 18.41 -15.08 1.43
CA PRO A 261 18.59 -15.28 0.00
C PRO A 261 19.31 -16.59 -0.27
N LEU A 262 18.81 -17.37 -1.23
CA LEU A 262 19.51 -18.52 -1.80
C LEU A 262 20.68 -18.00 -2.65
N ALA A 263 21.89 -18.01 -2.07
CA ALA A 263 23.13 -17.89 -2.84
C ALA A 263 23.61 -19.30 -3.23
N GLY A 264 23.56 -19.59 -4.53
CA GLY A 264 24.34 -20.68 -5.12
C GLY A 264 25.83 -20.32 -5.12
N ARG A 265 26.68 -21.22 -4.65
CA ARG A 265 28.13 -21.16 -4.81
C ARG A 265 28.52 -21.70 -6.19
N ASN A 266 29.48 -21.04 -6.83
CA ASN A 266 30.58 -21.72 -7.52
C ASN A 266 31.66 -22.04 -6.48
#